data_AF-A0A1Q8AQ09-F1
#
_entry.id   AF-A0A1Q8AQ09-F1
#
_cell.length_a   1.000
_cell.length_b   1.000
_cell.length_c   1.000
_cell.angle_alpha   90.00
_cell.angle_beta   90.00
_cell.angle_gamma   90.00
#
_symmetry.space_group_name_H-M   'P 1'
#
loop_
_entity.id
_entity.type
_entity.pdbx_description
1 polymer ?
#
loop_
_entity_poly.entity_id
_entity_poly.type
_entity_poly.pdbx_seq_one_letter_code
_entity_poly.pdbx_strand_id
1 'polypeptide(L)'
;MARVERYGPGEDAPGYEPGDFILTHRNRPIGALISLGQKRQFRGPDSVYAHWSHCALVADADGGIVEAEALGVVKSHISKYRATEYHLVRLGAEFDAEGRNRAVDYANAQVGVAFGYLALAGVSIYLLTGLPLRLMRRNHQICSELVVRALQAGGLLKDADPALTLPADLAKRFGVRP
;
A
#
# COMPACT_ATOMS: atom_id res chain seq x y z
N MET A 1 8.16 -4.31 18.54
CA MET A 1 6.73 -4.37 18.17
C MET A 1 6.39 -3.13 17.39
N ALA A 2 5.71 -3.30 16.26
CA ALA A 2 5.24 -2.19 15.44
C ALA A 2 4.23 -1.29 16.18
N ARG A 3 4.24 0.01 15.87
CA ARG A 3 3.32 1.02 16.39
C ARG A 3 2.58 1.69 15.23
N VAL A 4 1.30 1.98 15.43
CA VAL A 4 0.46 2.67 14.45
C VAL A 4 0.24 4.11 14.90
N GLU A 5 0.51 5.06 14.01
CA GLU A 5 0.25 6.49 14.20
C GLU A 5 -0.80 6.93 13.17
N ARG A 6 -1.86 7.59 13.64
CA ARG A 6 -2.94 8.09 12.78
C ARG A 6 -2.73 9.57 12.50
N TYR A 7 -2.91 9.95 11.23
CA TYR A 7 -2.90 11.33 10.79
C TYR A 7 -4.14 11.57 9.92
N GLY A 8 -5.00 12.48 10.38
CA GLY A 8 -6.20 12.90 9.68
C GLY A 8 -5.92 13.94 8.59
N PRO A 9 -6.95 14.38 7.85
CA PRO A 9 -6.80 15.42 6.83
C PRO A 9 -6.21 16.70 7.43
N GLY A 10 -5.10 17.18 6.83
CA GLY A 10 -4.36 18.37 7.24
C GLY A 10 -3.26 18.12 8.27
N GLU A 11 -3.18 16.91 8.83
CA GLU A 11 -2.13 16.50 9.75
C GLU A 11 -0.97 15.81 8.99
N ASP A 12 0.25 16.06 9.45
CA ASP A 12 1.47 15.45 8.91
C ASP A 12 2.28 14.85 10.06
N ALA A 13 3.01 13.77 9.78
CA ALA A 13 3.86 13.15 10.78
C ALA A 13 5.07 14.06 11.05
N PRO A 14 5.56 14.15 12.30
CA PRO A 14 6.70 14.99 12.65
C PRO A 14 8.03 14.49 12.08
N GLY A 15 8.06 13.26 11.55
CA GLY A 15 9.24 12.68 10.90
C GLY A 15 8.93 11.31 10.32
N TYR A 16 9.84 10.80 9.49
CA TYR A 16 9.68 9.53 8.78
C TYR A 16 10.89 8.64 8.97
N GLU A 17 10.66 7.33 9.12
CA GLU A 17 11.74 6.35 9.21
C GLU A 17 11.71 5.48 7.94
N PRO A 18 12.79 5.45 7.14
CA PRO A 18 12.84 4.60 5.96
C PRO A 18 12.57 3.13 6.30
N GLY A 19 11.81 2.46 5.44
CA GLY A 19 11.36 1.09 5.64
C GLY A 19 10.06 0.94 6.43
N ASP A 20 9.57 2.00 7.09
CA ASP A 20 8.17 2.06 7.54
C ASP A 20 7.24 2.09 6.32
N PHE A 21 5.93 1.92 6.55
CA PHE A 21 4.94 2.02 5.48
C PHE A 21 3.68 2.72 5.95
N ILE A 22 2.92 3.25 5.00
CA ILE A 22 1.63 3.90 5.25
C ILE A 22 0.49 3.06 4.70
N LEU A 23 -0.67 3.19 5.35
CA LEU A 23 -1.98 2.75 4.86
C LEU A 23 -2.87 3.97 4.69
N THR A 24 -3.57 4.06 3.57
CA THR A 24 -4.50 5.16 3.29
C THR A 24 -5.67 4.67 2.44
N HIS A 25 -6.70 5.48 2.30
CA HIS A 25 -7.80 5.25 1.37
C HIS A 25 -7.75 6.30 0.27
N ARG A 26 -8.06 5.93 -0.97
CA ARG A 26 -8.09 6.90 -2.08
C ARG A 26 -9.51 7.44 -2.25
N ASN A 27 -9.68 8.77 -2.25
CA ASN A 27 -10.97 9.44 -2.51
C ASN A 27 -11.46 9.41 -3.97
N ARG A 28 -10.89 8.54 -4.82
CA ARG A 28 -11.42 8.32 -6.17
C ARG A 28 -12.56 7.29 -6.11
N PRO A 29 -13.54 7.29 -7.04
CA PRO A 29 -14.62 6.29 -7.09
C PRO A 29 -14.11 4.84 -7.09
N ILE A 30 -12.86 4.63 -7.53
CA ILE A 30 -12.13 3.37 -7.49
C ILE A 30 -11.83 2.92 -6.04
N GLY A 31 -11.48 3.84 -5.12
CA GLY A 31 -11.29 3.57 -3.69
C GLY A 31 -12.51 2.93 -3.03
N ALA A 32 -13.70 3.45 -3.34
CA ALA A 32 -14.95 2.92 -2.82
C ALA A 32 -15.24 1.49 -3.32
N LEU A 33 -14.91 1.17 -4.57
CA LEU A 33 -15.07 -0.18 -5.14
C LEU A 33 -14.10 -1.19 -4.51
N ILE A 34 -12.91 -0.75 -4.10
CA ILE A 34 -11.92 -1.58 -3.40
C ILE A 34 -12.45 -1.98 -2.03
N SER A 35 -12.85 -0.98 -1.24
CA SER A 35 -13.40 -1.22 0.08
C SER A 35 -14.65 -2.09 0.00
N LEU A 36 -15.47 -1.95 -1.05
CA LEU A 36 -16.64 -2.80 -1.28
C LEU A 36 -16.26 -4.27 -1.60
N GLY A 37 -15.21 -4.49 -2.39
CA GLY A 37 -14.65 -5.81 -2.70
C GLY A 37 -14.04 -6.49 -1.47
N GLN A 38 -13.24 -5.75 -0.71
CA GLN A 38 -12.66 -6.23 0.56
C GLN A 38 -13.74 -6.52 1.61
N LYS A 39 -14.80 -5.72 1.70
CA LYS A 39 -15.95 -5.97 2.60
C LYS A 39 -16.69 -7.29 2.31
N ARG A 40 -16.56 -7.87 1.11
CA ARG A 40 -17.07 -9.23 0.84
C ARG A 40 -16.22 -10.32 1.50
N GLN A 41 -14.91 -10.11 1.63
CA GLN A 41 -13.94 -11.04 2.22
C GLN A 41 -13.78 -10.82 3.73
N PHE A 42 -13.70 -9.56 4.16
CA PHE A 42 -13.61 -9.13 5.56
C PHE A 42 -15.01 -8.77 6.06
N ARG A 43 -15.66 -9.72 6.75
CA ARG A 43 -17.02 -9.58 7.30
C ARG A 43 -17.00 -9.55 8.83
N GLY A 44 -18.10 -9.05 9.42
CA GLY A 44 -18.26 -9.03 10.87
C GLY A 44 -17.19 -8.14 11.54
N PRO A 45 -16.54 -8.59 12.62
CA PRO A 45 -15.54 -7.81 13.37
C PRO A 45 -14.36 -7.30 12.52
N ASP A 46 -14.03 -7.99 11.43
CA ASP A 46 -12.89 -7.66 10.58
C ASP A 46 -13.22 -6.65 9.47
N SER A 47 -14.49 -6.28 9.31
CA SER A 47 -14.95 -5.37 8.25
C SER A 47 -14.31 -3.97 8.32
N VAL A 48 -13.83 -3.57 9.51
CA VAL A 48 -13.13 -2.30 9.74
C VAL A 48 -11.82 -2.19 8.94
N TYR A 49 -11.15 -3.31 8.65
CA TYR A 49 -9.86 -3.31 7.93
C TYR A 49 -10.01 -3.09 6.42
N ALA A 50 -11.21 -3.35 5.88
CA ALA A 50 -11.54 -3.09 4.46
C ALA A 50 -11.66 -1.59 4.12
N HIS A 51 -11.45 -0.71 5.10
CA HIS A 51 -11.33 0.74 4.89
C HIS A 51 -10.10 1.09 4.05
N TRP A 52 -8.98 0.39 4.26
CA TRP A 52 -7.70 0.70 3.63
C TRP A 52 -7.63 0.17 2.20
N SER A 53 -7.50 1.09 1.25
CA SER A 53 -7.48 0.76 -0.18
C SER A 53 -6.10 0.89 -0.81
N HIS A 54 -5.12 1.45 -0.11
CA HIS A 54 -3.79 1.74 -0.64
C HIS A 54 -2.71 1.66 0.45
N CYS A 55 -1.49 1.32 0.04
CA CYS A 55 -0.31 1.37 0.89
C CYS A 55 0.93 1.76 0.09
N ALA A 56 1.93 2.30 0.79
CA ALA A 56 3.20 2.76 0.21
C ALA A 56 4.33 2.61 1.24
N LEU A 57 5.55 2.37 0.76
CA LEU A 57 6.75 2.29 1.62
C LEU A 57 7.36 3.69 1.78
N VAL A 58 7.77 4.04 2.99
CA VAL A 58 8.59 5.22 3.28
C VAL A 58 10.02 4.96 2.81
N ALA A 59 10.52 5.81 1.92
CA ALA A 59 11.79 5.65 1.24
C ALA A 59 12.91 6.50 1.85
N ASP A 60 12.57 7.63 2.46
CA ASP A 60 13.52 8.57 3.06
C ASP A 60 12.87 9.33 4.24
N ALA A 61 13.71 10.00 5.03
CA ALA A 61 13.30 10.70 6.24
C ALA A 61 12.52 12.00 5.98
N ASP A 62 12.59 12.52 4.74
CA ASP A 62 11.90 13.74 4.32
C ASP A 62 10.44 13.48 3.92
N GLY A 63 10.00 12.21 3.93
CA GLY A 63 8.63 11.82 3.56
C GLY A 63 8.49 11.39 2.10
N GLY A 64 9.59 11.12 1.42
CA GLY A 64 9.58 10.39 0.16
C GLY A 64 9.01 8.98 0.34
N ILE A 65 8.14 8.58 -0.56
CA ILE A 65 7.49 7.28 -0.56
C ILE A 65 7.67 6.59 -1.91
N VAL A 66 7.74 5.27 -1.90
CA VAL A 66 7.61 4.44 -3.11
C VAL A 66 6.25 3.78 -3.09
N GLU A 67 5.49 3.97 -4.17
CA GLU A 67 4.15 3.45 -4.29
C GLU A 67 3.89 2.87 -5.68
N ALA A 68 3.06 1.84 -5.73
CA ALA A 68 2.53 1.35 -6.99
C ALA A 68 1.28 2.14 -7.40
N GLU A 69 1.34 2.73 -8.58
CA GLU A 69 0.26 3.48 -9.22
C GLU A 69 -0.30 2.72 -10.42
N ALA A 70 -1.39 3.22 -11.00
CA ALA A 70 -2.06 2.57 -12.13
C ALA A 70 -1.14 2.29 -13.35
N LEU A 71 -0.07 3.06 -13.52
CA LEU A 71 0.86 2.97 -14.65
C LEU A 71 2.17 2.26 -14.31
N GLY A 72 2.49 2.08 -13.02
CA GLY A 72 3.79 1.57 -12.59
C GLY A 72 4.16 1.99 -11.18
N VAL A 73 5.33 1.55 -10.73
CA VAL A 73 5.89 1.99 -9.45
C VAL A 73 6.55 3.36 -9.61
N VAL A 74 6.22 4.28 -8.71
CA VAL A 74 6.74 5.65 -8.73
C VAL A 74 7.28 6.02 -7.35
N LYS A 75 8.26 6.94 -7.34
CA LYS A 75 8.63 7.67 -6.13
C LYS A 75 7.81 8.96 -6.08
N SER A 76 7.18 9.24 -4.95
CA SER A 76 6.38 10.44 -4.72
C SER A 76 6.64 10.98 -3.30
N HIS A 77 5.91 12.02 -2.90
CA HIS A 77 6.03 12.61 -1.58
C HIS A 77 4.72 12.42 -0.80
N ILE A 78 4.81 12.09 0.48
CA ILE A 78 3.66 11.77 1.34
C ILE A 78 2.66 12.92 1.46
N SER A 79 3.09 14.17 1.30
CA SER A 79 2.22 15.35 1.29
C SER A 79 1.08 15.29 0.26
N LYS A 80 1.19 14.43 -0.76
CA LYS A 80 0.07 14.08 -1.67
C LYS A 80 -1.16 13.56 -0.91
N TYR A 81 -0.94 12.90 0.22
CA TYR A 81 -1.98 12.37 1.09
C TYR A 81 -2.44 13.35 2.16
N ARG A 82 -1.90 14.57 2.25
CA ARG A 82 -2.26 15.56 3.29
C ARG A 82 -3.76 15.87 3.35
N ALA A 83 -4.47 15.82 2.22
CA ALA A 83 -5.91 16.06 2.19
C ALA A 83 -6.76 14.82 2.55
N THR A 84 -6.14 13.70 2.90
CA THR A 84 -6.77 12.41 3.19
C THR A 84 -6.18 11.82 4.46
N GLU A 85 -6.90 10.94 5.15
CA GLU A 85 -6.28 10.27 6.30
C GLU A 85 -5.27 9.22 5.84
N TYR A 86 -4.19 9.10 6.60
CA TYR A 86 -3.23 8.03 6.45
C TYR A 86 -2.73 7.57 7.82
N HIS A 87 -2.46 6.28 7.93
CA HIS A 87 -1.91 5.67 9.12
C HIS A 87 -0.48 5.23 8.81
N LEU A 88 0.47 5.70 9.61
CA LEU A 88 1.88 5.35 9.51
C LEU A 88 2.16 4.17 10.45
N VAL A 89 2.66 3.08 9.87
CA VAL A 89 3.05 1.89 10.60
C VAL A 89 4.56 1.94 10.84
N ARG A 90 4.93 2.30 12.07
CA ARG A 90 6.29 2.27 12.59
C ARG A 90 6.69 0.85 12.86
N LEU A 91 7.65 0.31 12.12
CA LEU A 91 8.14 -1.04 12.38
C LEU A 91 9.01 -1.02 13.65
N GLY A 92 8.92 -2.09 14.45
CA GLY A 92 9.66 -2.17 15.71
C GLY A 92 11.10 -2.67 15.51
N ALA A 93 11.80 -2.90 16.62
CA ALA A 93 13.17 -3.41 16.65
C ALA A 93 13.37 -4.78 15.96
N GLU A 94 12.28 -5.52 15.69
CA GLU A 94 12.30 -6.70 14.82
C GLU A 94 12.73 -6.42 13.37
N PHE A 95 12.73 -5.14 12.97
CA PHE A 95 13.20 -4.66 11.68
C PHE A 95 14.43 -3.77 11.88
N ASP A 96 15.60 -4.41 11.87
CA ASP A 96 16.87 -3.73 12.07
C ASP A 96 17.21 -2.77 10.92
N ALA A 97 18.24 -1.95 11.14
CA ALA A 97 18.68 -0.95 10.16
C ALA A 97 19.06 -1.57 8.81
N GLU A 98 19.68 -2.75 8.80
CA GLU A 98 20.00 -3.45 7.56
C GLU A 98 18.75 -3.93 6.83
N GLY A 99 17.76 -4.46 7.54
CA GLY A 99 16.48 -4.87 7.00
C GLY A 99 15.72 -3.70 6.38
N ARG A 100 15.72 -2.56 7.07
CA ARG A 100 15.18 -1.30 6.55
C ARG A 100 15.85 -0.87 5.26
N ASN A 101 17.19 -0.87 5.23
CA ASN A 101 17.95 -0.51 4.04
C ASN A 101 17.63 -1.45 2.86
N ARG A 102 17.63 -2.77 3.08
CA ARG A 102 17.29 -3.74 2.03
C ARG A 102 15.86 -3.55 1.48
N ALA A 103 14.91 -3.22 2.35
CA ALA A 103 13.54 -2.95 1.92
C ALA A 103 13.42 -1.67 1.08
N VAL A 104 14.10 -0.61 1.52
CA VAL A 104 14.15 0.66 0.79
C VAL A 104 14.87 0.48 -0.55
N ASP A 105 15.99 -0.23 -0.59
CA ASP A 105 16.73 -0.55 -1.82
C ASP A 105 15.86 -1.35 -2.79
N TYR A 106 15.16 -2.37 -2.30
CA TYR A 106 14.22 -3.14 -3.10
C TYR A 106 13.15 -2.24 -3.71
N ALA A 107 12.49 -1.41 -2.91
CA ALA A 107 11.42 -0.54 -3.37
C ALA A 107 11.92 0.50 -4.39
N ASN A 108 13.06 1.13 -4.13
CA ASN A 108 13.69 2.07 -5.06
C ASN A 108 14.07 1.37 -6.39
N ALA A 109 14.55 0.13 -6.35
CA ALA A 109 14.85 -0.64 -7.55
C ALA A 109 13.61 -0.97 -8.40
N GLN A 110 12.40 -0.92 -7.83
CA GLN A 110 11.16 -1.08 -8.59
C GLN A 110 10.70 0.21 -9.27
N VAL A 111 11.22 1.38 -8.91
CA VAL A 111 10.78 2.66 -9.48
C VAL A 111 10.97 2.66 -11.00
N GLY A 112 9.92 3.02 -11.73
CA GLY A 112 9.90 3.01 -13.20
C GLY A 112 9.51 1.67 -13.82
N VAL A 113 9.37 0.59 -13.03
CA VAL A 113 8.79 -0.66 -13.50
C VAL A 113 7.31 -0.42 -13.80
N ALA A 114 6.99 -0.37 -15.10
CA ALA A 114 5.62 -0.24 -15.57
C ALA A 114 4.89 -1.59 -15.44
N PHE A 115 3.60 -1.55 -15.11
CA PHE A 115 2.73 -2.75 -15.17
C PHE A 115 2.31 -3.09 -16.62
N GLY A 116 3.23 -2.82 -17.55
CA GLY A 116 3.02 -2.03 -18.78
C GLY A 116 2.22 -2.62 -19.93
N TYR A 117 1.62 -3.81 -19.83
CA TYR A 117 0.88 -4.38 -20.97
C TYR A 117 -0.49 -4.95 -20.61
N LEU A 118 -0.64 -5.54 -19.42
CA LEU A 118 -1.93 -6.08 -18.98
C LEU A 118 -2.87 -4.96 -18.51
N ALA A 119 -2.35 -3.94 -17.84
CA ALA A 119 -3.10 -2.76 -17.40
C ALA A 119 -3.74 -2.02 -18.59
N LEU A 120 -2.97 -1.80 -19.65
CA LEU A 120 -3.44 -1.16 -20.88
C LEU A 120 -4.51 -2.01 -21.57
N ALA A 121 -4.30 -3.33 -21.68
CA ALA A 121 -5.29 -4.25 -22.25
C ALA A 121 -6.61 -4.27 -21.46
N GLY A 122 -6.54 -4.22 -20.12
CA GLY A 122 -7.74 -4.14 -19.29
C GLY A 122 -8.47 -2.82 -19.40
N VAL A 123 -7.76 -1.69 -19.39
CA VAL A 123 -8.36 -0.38 -19.61
C VAL A 123 -9.06 -0.34 -20.97
N SER A 124 -8.44 -0.87 -22.02
CA SER A 124 -9.05 -0.97 -23.35
C SER A 124 -10.29 -1.88 -23.36
N ILE A 125 -10.26 -3.04 -22.71
CA ILE A 125 -11.42 -3.94 -22.60
C ILE A 125 -12.57 -3.26 -21.85
N TYR A 126 -12.29 -2.51 -20.79
CA TYR A 126 -13.31 -1.77 -20.04
C TYR A 126 -13.95 -0.66 -20.86
N LEU A 127 -13.13 0.14 -21.55
CA LEU A 127 -13.62 1.20 -22.44
C LEU A 127 -14.48 0.63 -23.58
N LEU A 128 -14.19 -0.58 -24.05
CA LEU A 128 -14.93 -1.23 -25.13
C LEU A 128 -16.18 -2.00 -24.69
N THR A 129 -16.22 -2.54 -23.46
CA THR A 129 -17.26 -3.51 -23.05
C THR A 129 -18.09 -3.08 -21.85
N GLY A 130 -17.70 -2.03 -21.13
CA GLY A 130 -18.40 -1.56 -19.93
C GLY A 130 -18.42 -2.54 -18.74
N LEU A 131 -17.74 -3.68 -18.84
CA LEU A 131 -17.71 -4.73 -17.82
C LEU A 131 -16.72 -4.39 -16.68
N PRO A 132 -17.12 -4.44 -15.40
CA PRO A 132 -16.23 -4.12 -14.29
C PRO A 132 -15.07 -5.13 -14.18
N LEU A 133 -13.86 -4.59 -14.34
CA LEU A 133 -12.60 -5.25 -14.60
C LEU A 133 -12.08 -6.18 -13.49
N ARG A 134 -11.90 -7.47 -13.82
CA ARG A 134 -10.98 -8.40 -13.11
C ARG A 134 -9.56 -7.83 -12.94
N LEU A 135 -9.20 -6.87 -13.78
CA LEU A 135 -7.92 -6.16 -13.79
C LEU A 135 -7.75 -5.18 -12.63
N MET A 136 -8.84 -4.63 -12.09
CA MET A 136 -8.80 -3.76 -10.92
C MET A 136 -8.28 -4.53 -9.70
N ARG A 137 -8.69 -5.79 -9.52
CA ARG A 137 -8.23 -6.65 -8.41
C ARG A 137 -6.70 -6.83 -8.40
N ARG A 138 -6.06 -6.83 -9.58
CA ARG A 138 -4.59 -6.87 -9.70
C ARG A 138 -3.95 -5.57 -9.21
N ASN A 139 -4.44 -4.39 -9.58
CA ASN A 139 -3.84 -3.12 -9.14
C ASN A 139 -3.78 -2.96 -7.61
N HIS A 140 -4.73 -3.54 -6.87
CA HIS A 140 -4.74 -3.49 -5.40
C HIS A 140 -3.78 -4.48 -4.75
N GLN A 141 -3.53 -5.62 -5.40
CA GLN A 141 -2.47 -6.53 -4.99
C GLN A 141 -1.12 -5.88 -5.23
N ILE A 142 -0.97 -5.07 -6.28
CA ILE A 142 0.35 -4.55 -6.66
C ILE A 142 0.92 -3.57 -5.62
N CYS A 143 0.11 -2.70 -4.99
CA CYS A 143 0.63 -1.80 -3.96
C CYS A 143 1.01 -2.53 -2.66
N SER A 144 0.17 -3.47 -2.20
CA SER A 144 0.50 -4.34 -1.06
C SER A 144 1.60 -5.34 -1.38
N GLU A 145 1.68 -5.86 -2.60
CA GLU A 145 2.74 -6.72 -3.09
C GLU A 145 4.08 -5.99 -3.05
N LEU A 146 4.15 -4.75 -3.54
CA LEU A 146 5.34 -3.92 -3.45
C LEU A 146 5.82 -3.79 -1.99
N VAL A 147 4.91 -3.42 -1.07
CA VAL A 147 5.25 -3.27 0.35
C VAL A 147 5.65 -4.61 0.96
N VAL A 148 4.91 -5.69 0.72
CA VAL A 148 5.23 -7.02 1.26
C VAL A 148 6.57 -7.51 0.74
N ARG A 149 6.86 -7.39 -0.56
CA ARG A 149 8.14 -7.80 -1.14
C ARG A 149 9.31 -6.96 -0.61
N ALA A 150 9.11 -5.65 -0.41
CA ALA A 150 10.10 -4.80 0.23
C ALA A 150 10.40 -5.29 1.65
N LEU A 151 9.37 -5.52 2.47
CA LEU A 151 9.52 -6.03 3.83
C LEU A 151 10.16 -7.43 3.86
N GLN A 152 9.86 -8.29 2.89
CA GLN A 152 10.50 -9.60 2.70
C GLN A 152 11.99 -9.49 2.36
N ALA A 153 12.38 -8.56 1.49
CA ALA A 153 13.78 -8.25 1.22
C ALA A 153 14.51 -7.82 2.51
N GLY A 154 13.82 -7.10 3.38
CA GLY A 154 14.32 -6.73 4.70
C GLY A 154 14.34 -7.85 5.73
N GLY A 155 13.61 -8.95 5.50
CA GLY A 155 13.54 -10.12 6.40
C GLY A 155 12.25 -10.23 7.23
N LEU A 156 11.25 -9.38 7.00
CA LEU A 156 9.92 -9.47 7.60
C LEU A 156 8.90 -10.13 6.65
N LEU A 157 7.75 -10.53 7.19
CA LEU A 157 6.63 -11.09 6.42
C LEU A 157 7.01 -12.28 5.49
N LYS A 158 7.99 -13.10 5.88
CA LYS A 158 8.48 -14.24 5.09
C LYS A 158 7.38 -15.23 4.71
N ASP A 159 6.36 -15.37 5.57
CA ASP A 159 5.25 -16.32 5.38
C ASP A 159 4.06 -15.72 4.61
N ALA A 160 4.09 -14.42 4.29
CA ALA A 160 3.02 -13.78 3.53
C ALA A 160 3.20 -14.04 2.03
N ASP A 161 2.13 -14.40 1.33
CA ASP A 161 2.13 -14.44 -0.13
C ASP A 161 1.90 -13.01 -0.67
N PRO A 162 2.90 -12.36 -1.30
CA PRO A 162 2.75 -10.99 -1.80
C PRO A 162 1.64 -10.86 -2.85
N ALA A 163 1.40 -11.90 -3.65
CA ALA A 163 0.40 -11.87 -4.72
C ALA A 163 -1.03 -11.96 -4.19
N LEU A 164 -1.23 -12.44 -2.96
CA LEU A 164 -2.54 -12.61 -2.34
C LEU A 164 -2.81 -11.61 -1.21
N THR A 165 -1.78 -10.97 -0.69
CA THR A 165 -1.90 -10.01 0.41
C THR A 165 -2.54 -8.71 -0.08
N LEU A 166 -3.60 -8.27 0.59
CA LEU A 166 -4.27 -6.99 0.35
C LEU A 166 -3.86 -5.94 1.39
N PRO A 167 -4.11 -4.64 1.14
CA PRO A 167 -3.89 -3.61 2.15
C PRO A 167 -4.67 -3.88 3.46
N ALA A 168 -5.86 -4.47 3.38
CA ALA A 168 -6.64 -4.88 4.55
C ALA A 168 -5.97 -6.02 5.36
N ASP A 169 -5.23 -6.92 4.71
CA ASP A 169 -4.46 -7.96 5.41
C ASP A 169 -3.31 -7.34 6.21
N LEU A 170 -2.59 -6.38 5.60
CA LEU A 170 -1.57 -5.59 6.30
C LEU A 170 -2.20 -4.81 7.46
N ALA A 171 -3.32 -4.16 7.24
CA ALA A 171 -4.04 -3.44 8.29
C ALA A 171 -4.45 -4.36 9.45
N LYS A 172 -5.01 -5.53 9.16
CA LYS A 172 -5.36 -6.52 10.19
C LYS A 172 -4.13 -7.03 10.94
N ARG A 173 -3.04 -7.34 10.23
CA ARG A 173 -1.79 -7.87 10.80
C ARG A 173 -1.12 -6.87 11.74
N PHE A 174 -1.15 -5.59 11.41
CA PHE A 174 -0.53 -4.51 12.19
C PHE A 174 -1.53 -3.75 13.08
N GLY A 175 -2.79 -4.18 13.14
CA GLY A 175 -3.81 -3.58 14.01
C GLY A 175 -4.26 -2.17 13.58
N VAL A 176 -4.13 -1.83 12.31
CA VAL A 176 -4.50 -0.51 11.76
C VAL A 176 -6.01 -0.43 11.57
N ARG A 177 -6.69 0.22 12.51
CA ARG A 177 -8.13 0.51 12.43
C ARG A 177 -8.35 1.98 12.05
N PRO A 178 -9.41 2.33 11.31
CA PRO A 178 -9.76 3.73 10.98
C PRO A 178 -10.01 4.59 12.22
#